data_AF-A0A9E3BR47-F1
#
_entry.id   AF-A0A9E3BR47-F1
#
_cell.length_a   1.000
_cell.length_b   1.000
_cell.length_c   1.000
_cell.angle_alpha   90.00
_cell.angle_beta   90.00
_cell.angle_gamma   90.00
#
_symmetry.space_group_name_H-M   'P 1'
#
loop_
_entity.id
_entity.type
_entity.pdbx_description
1 polymer ?
#
loop_
_entity_poly.entity_id
_entity_poly.type
_entity_poly.pdbx_seq_one_letter_code
_entity_poly.pdbx_strand_id
1 'polypeptide(L)'
;YIGDVFEESPGRGRRLADEMGRRGIRLFVLHDVADWNARRDAELFRDLARRTGGDTLPFDANAPDRLRDLLAAVAVYAVGGEALLEQRQRTLPGAALLLRHLNPDTNR
;
A
#
# COMPACT_ATOMS: atom_id res chain seq x y z
N TYR A 1 -4.76 3.32 -3.46
CA TYR A 1 -5.65 4.42 -3.03
C TYR A 1 -4.80 5.54 -2.47
N ILE A 2 -5.14 6.79 -2.80
CA ILE A 2 -4.50 7.99 -2.25
C ILE A 2 -5.65 8.88 -1.76
N GLY A 3 -5.72 9.14 -0.47
CA GLY A 3 -6.81 9.91 0.17
C GLY A 3 -6.68 9.86 1.69
N ASP A 4 -7.40 10.74 2.39
CA ASP A 4 -7.31 11.00 3.83
C ASP A 4 -8.42 10.33 4.66
N VAL A 5 -9.64 10.27 4.12
CA VAL A 5 -10.83 9.70 4.79
C VAL A 5 -11.50 8.68 3.89
N PHE A 6 -12.10 7.64 4.47
CA PHE A 6 -12.91 6.68 3.72
C PHE A 6 -14.38 7.10 3.75
N GLU A 7 -14.86 7.70 2.66
CA GLU A 7 -16.24 8.23 2.57
C GLU A 7 -17.27 7.17 2.12
N GLU A 8 -16.81 6.01 1.66
CA GLU A 8 -17.65 4.94 1.11
C GLU A 8 -18.25 4.04 2.20
N SER A 9 -19.25 3.23 1.83
CA SER A 9 -19.79 2.20 2.75
C SER A 9 -18.71 1.15 3.07
N PRO A 10 -18.37 0.91 4.34
CA PRO A 10 -17.37 -0.10 4.70
C PRO A 10 -17.71 -1.50 4.18
N GLY A 11 -18.99 -1.86 4.17
CA GLY A 11 -19.47 -3.15 3.63
C GLY A 11 -19.24 -3.26 2.12
N ARG A 12 -19.45 -2.17 1.36
CA ARG A 12 -19.16 -2.15 -0.08
C ARG A 12 -17.66 -2.23 -0.34
N GLY A 13 -16.85 -1.49 0.43
CA GLY A 13 -15.39 -1.51 0.34
C GLY A 13 -14.83 -2.91 0.54
N ARG A 14 -15.28 -3.62 1.58
CA ARG A 14 -14.83 -4.99 1.87
C ARG A 14 -15.15 -5.97 0.73
N ARG A 15 -16.37 -5.93 0.19
CA ARG A 15 -16.74 -6.79 -0.95
C ARG A 15 -15.87 -6.53 -2.18
N LEU A 16 -15.59 -5.27 -2.47
CA LEU A 16 -14.71 -4.91 -3.59
C LEU A 16 -13.28 -5.39 -3.35
N ALA A 17 -12.75 -5.23 -2.14
CA ALA A 17 -11.42 -5.72 -1.78
C ALA A 17 -11.32 -7.25 -1.90
N ASP A 18 -12.35 -7.99 -1.46
CA ASP A 18 -12.40 -9.44 -1.62
C ASP A 18 -12.41 -9.85 -3.10
N GLU A 19 -13.16 -9.14 -3.94
CA GLU A 19 -13.18 -9.37 -5.39
C GLU A 19 -11.83 -9.08 -6.05
N MET A 20 -11.17 -7.97 -5.67
CA MET A 20 -9.83 -7.61 -6.14
C MET A 20 -8.82 -8.71 -5.76
N GLY A 21 -8.85 -9.18 -4.51
CA GLY A 21 -7.99 -10.27 -4.04
C GLY A 21 -8.17 -11.56 -4.84
N ARG A 22 -9.42 -11.95 -5.15
CA ARG A 22 -9.70 -13.12 -6.02
C ARG A 22 -9.17 -12.97 -7.44
N ARG A 23 -9.03 -11.75 -7.94
CA ARG A 23 -8.46 -11.43 -9.26
C ARG A 23 -6.93 -11.25 -9.22
N GLY A 24 -6.30 -11.40 -8.06
CA GLY A 24 -4.86 -11.15 -7.88
C GLY A 24 -4.49 -9.67 -7.92
N ILE A 25 -5.45 -8.75 -7.79
CA ILE A 25 -5.23 -7.31 -7.78
C ILE A 25 -4.96 -6.88 -6.34
N ARG A 26 -3.76 -6.35 -6.08
CA ARG A 26 -3.35 -5.87 -4.77
C ARG A 26 -3.65 -4.38 -4.59
N LEU A 27 -4.18 -4.01 -3.43
CA LEU A 27 -4.44 -2.63 -3.03
C LEU A 27 -3.32 -2.13 -2.12
N PHE A 28 -2.58 -1.14 -2.61
CA PHE A 28 -1.67 -0.34 -1.79
C PHE A 28 -2.36 0.97 -1.42
N VAL A 29 -2.38 1.29 -0.13
CA VAL A 29 -2.95 2.54 0.39
C VAL A 29 -1.81 3.40 0.92
N LEU A 30 -1.67 4.63 0.45
CA LEU A 30 -0.78 5.62 1.05
C LEU A 30 -1.62 6.45 2.03
N HIS A 31 -1.38 6.31 3.33
CA HIS A 31 -2.23 6.91 4.36
C HIS A 31 -1.41 7.73 5.36
N ASP A 32 -1.79 8.99 5.56
CA ASP A 32 -1.21 9.84 6.60
C ASP A 32 -1.96 9.61 7.91
N VAL A 33 -1.25 9.23 8.97
CA VAL A 33 -1.85 8.95 10.30
C VAL A 33 -1.55 10.04 11.33
N ALA A 34 -1.07 11.20 10.88
CA ALA A 34 -0.67 12.31 11.75
C ALA A 34 -1.85 12.88 12.56
N ASP A 35 -3.06 12.93 11.99
CA ASP A 35 -4.26 13.46 12.65
C ASP A 35 -5.15 12.35 13.25
N TRP A 36 -5.83 12.68 14.35
CA TRP A 36 -6.80 11.83 15.05
C TRP A 36 -7.93 11.34 14.14
N ASN A 37 -8.39 12.19 13.20
CA ASN A 37 -9.42 11.79 12.22
C ASN A 37 -8.91 10.68 11.28
N ALA A 38 -7.65 10.76 10.84
CA ALA A 38 -7.07 9.78 9.94
C ALA A 38 -6.77 8.44 10.65
N ARG A 39 -6.58 8.45 11.97
CA ARG A 39 -6.45 7.22 12.77
C ARG A 39 -7.74 6.40 12.83
N ARG A 40 -8.89 7.07 12.78
CA ARG A 40 -10.21 6.42 12.81
C ARG A 40 -10.40 5.45 11.66
N ASP A 41 -9.98 5.84 10.46
CA ASP A 41 -10.18 5.06 9.24
C ASP A 41 -8.98 4.17 8.89
N ALA A 42 -7.85 4.34 9.59
CA ALA A 42 -6.65 3.55 9.38
C ALA A 42 -6.90 2.04 9.54
N GLU A 43 -7.81 1.63 10.42
CA GLU A 43 -8.20 0.21 10.57
C GLU A 43 -8.97 -0.32 9.36
N LEU A 44 -9.85 0.51 8.78
CA LEU A 44 -10.58 0.14 7.58
C LEU A 44 -9.63 0.00 6.39
N PHE A 45 -8.75 0.98 6.15
CA PHE A 45 -7.77 0.89 5.08
C PHE A 45 -6.87 -0.35 5.21
N ARG A 46 -6.41 -0.66 6.43
CA ARG A 46 -5.63 -1.88 6.70
C ARG A 46 -6.44 -3.16 6.47
N ASP A 47 -7.73 -3.17 6.79
CA ASP A 47 -8.61 -4.31 6.48
C ASP A 47 -8.76 -4.50 4.96
N LEU A 48 -9.03 -3.42 4.22
CA LEU A 48 -9.19 -3.47 2.76
C LEU A 48 -7.90 -3.91 2.07
N ALA A 49 -6.75 -3.35 2.44
CA ALA A 49 -5.47 -3.70 1.84
C ALA A 49 -5.13 -5.19 2.06
N ARG A 50 -5.26 -5.69 3.29
CA ARG A 50 -4.97 -7.11 3.62
C ARG A 50 -5.83 -8.10 2.85
N ARG A 51 -7.12 -7.80 2.62
CA ARG A 51 -8.03 -8.66 1.81
C ARG A 51 -7.54 -8.88 0.38
N THR A 52 -6.75 -7.95 -0.13
CA THR A 52 -6.16 -8.02 -1.48
C THR A 52 -4.74 -8.59 -1.52
N GLY A 53 -4.13 -8.89 -0.37
CA GLY A 53 -2.70 -9.19 -0.24
C GLY A 53 -1.79 -7.98 -0.43
N GLY A 54 -2.34 -6.76 -0.39
CA GLY A 54 -1.59 -5.51 -0.36
C GLY A 54 -1.41 -4.99 1.07
N ASP A 55 -0.96 -3.74 1.21
CA ASP A 55 -0.69 -3.14 2.52
C ASP A 55 -0.97 -1.62 2.54
N THR A 56 -1.09 -1.08 3.76
CA THR A 56 -1.15 0.36 4.01
C THR A 56 0.25 0.88 4.30
N LEU A 57 0.76 1.71 3.40
CA LEU A 57 2.07 2.35 3.48
C LEU A 57 1.94 3.69 4.22
N PRO A 58 2.88 4.02 5.13
CA PRO A 58 2.88 5.31 5.79
C PRO A 58 3.15 6.43 4.78
N PHE A 59 2.29 7.44 4.78
CA PHE A 59 2.46 8.67 4.02
C PHE A 59 2.76 9.84 4.97
N ASP A 60 3.67 10.71 4.56
CA ASP A 60 3.99 11.97 5.25
C ASP A 60 3.99 13.07 4.21
N ALA A 61 3.03 13.99 4.32
CA ALA A 61 2.87 15.10 3.38
C ALA A 61 4.11 16.03 3.35
N ASN A 62 4.98 15.98 4.36
CA ASN A 62 6.21 16.78 4.43
C ASN A 62 7.42 16.08 3.79
N ALA A 63 7.25 14.86 3.25
CA ALA A 63 8.33 14.06 2.68
C ALA A 63 8.10 13.72 1.18
N PRO A 64 8.12 14.72 0.27
CA PRO A 64 7.81 14.52 -1.15
C PRO A 64 8.76 13.55 -1.85
N ASP A 65 10.04 13.51 -1.46
CA ASP A 65 11.01 12.54 -1.97
C ASP A 65 10.62 11.10 -1.64
N ARG A 66 10.13 10.86 -0.41
CA ARG A 66 9.67 9.53 0.02
C ARG A 66 8.42 9.11 -0.75
N LEU A 67 7.49 10.04 -0.98
CA LEU A 67 6.31 9.77 -1.80
C LEU A 67 6.70 9.38 -3.23
N ARG A 68 7.61 10.15 -3.86
CA ARG A 68 8.12 9.84 -5.20
C ARG A 68 8.72 8.44 -5.25
N ASP A 69 9.58 8.09 -4.28
CA ASP A 69 10.24 6.80 -4.26
C ASP A 69 9.24 5.63 -4.10
N LEU A 70 8.23 5.79 -3.24
CA LEU A 70 7.15 4.81 -3.07
C LEU A 70 6.31 4.65 -4.32
N LEU A 71 5.91 5.75 -4.98
CA LEU A 71 5.14 5.69 -6.22
C LEU A 71 5.93 5.05 -7.36
N ALA A 72 7.22 5.37 -7.46
CA ALA A 72 8.12 4.71 -8.42
C ALA A 72 8.20 3.20 -8.15
N ALA A 73 8.24 2.77 -6.89
CA ALA A 73 8.27 1.36 -6.54
C ALA A 73 6.96 0.64 -6.90
N VAL A 74 5.81 1.28 -6.65
CA VAL A 74 4.50 0.76 -7.08
C VAL A 74 4.43 0.65 -8.61
N ALA A 75 4.97 1.63 -9.35
CA ALA A 75 5.02 1.56 -10.81
C ALA A 75 5.90 0.40 -11.30
N VAL A 76 7.06 0.19 -10.69
CA VAL A 76 7.93 -0.96 -10.98
C VAL A 76 7.20 -2.29 -10.71
N TYR A 77 6.51 -2.39 -9.57
CA TYR A 77 5.70 -3.56 -9.23
C TYR A 77 4.58 -3.80 -10.25
N ALA A 78 3.87 -2.75 -10.67
CA ALA A 78 2.80 -2.88 -11.66
C ALA A 78 3.29 -3.35 -13.03
N VAL A 79 4.53 -3.03 -13.40
CA VAL A 79 5.13 -3.42 -14.69
C VAL A 79 5.67 -4.86 -14.67
N GLY A 80 6.30 -5.29 -13.58
CA GLY A 80 7.05 -6.56 -13.57
C GLY A 80 6.90 -7.41 -12.31
N GLY A 81 5.93 -7.09 -11.46
CA GLY A 81 5.65 -7.80 -10.21
C GLY A 81 6.79 -7.72 -9.19
N GLU A 82 6.78 -8.66 -8.25
CA GLU A 82 7.78 -8.75 -7.17
C GLU A 82 9.19 -8.99 -7.71
N ALA A 83 9.36 -9.81 -8.75
CA ALA A 83 10.68 -10.12 -9.30
C ALA A 83 11.40 -8.88 -9.85
N LEU A 84 10.69 -8.01 -10.58
CA LEU A 84 11.28 -6.75 -11.04
C LEU A 84 11.53 -5.78 -9.88
N LEU A 85 10.63 -5.77 -8.89
CA LEU A 85 10.79 -4.96 -7.68
C LEU A 85 12.06 -5.36 -6.91
N GLU A 86 12.32 -6.66 -6.75
CA GLU A 86 13.53 -7.22 -6.12
C GLU A 86 14.80 -6.84 -6.87
N GLN A 87 14.78 -6.87 -8.21
CA GLN A 87 15.92 -6.45 -9.03
C GLN A 87 16.25 -4.96 -8.83
N ARG A 88 15.21 -4.13 -8.61
CA ARG A 88 15.35 -2.67 -8.43
C ARG A 88 15.62 -2.25 -6.99
N GLN A 89 15.57 -3.16 -6.01
CA GLN A 89 15.69 -2.82 -4.58
C GLN A 89 16.99 -2.09 -4.20
N ARG A 90 18.09 -2.33 -4.94
CA ARG A 90 19.40 -1.71 -4.70
C ARG A 90 19.52 -0.29 -5.26
N THR A 91 18.70 0.05 -6.26
CA THR A 91 18.79 1.33 -7.00
C THR A 91 17.57 2.22 -6.79
N LEU A 92 16.48 1.67 -6.24
CA LEU A 92 15.26 2.38 -5.89
C LEU A 92 14.94 2.14 -4.41
N PRO A 93 15.17 3.12 -3.51
CA PRO A 93 14.89 2.97 -2.07
C PRO A 93 13.44 2.54 -1.78
N GLY A 94 12.49 3.04 -2.57
CA GLY A 94 11.08 2.65 -2.49
C GLY A 94 10.81 1.16 -2.75
N ALA A 95 11.64 0.48 -3.57
CA ALA A 95 11.45 -0.94 -3.85
C ALA A 95 11.77 -1.80 -2.61
N ALA A 96 12.85 -1.51 -1.89
CA ALA A 96 13.15 -2.17 -0.62
C ALA A 96 12.10 -1.85 0.46
N LEU A 97 11.51 -0.64 0.43
CA LEU A 97 10.38 -0.27 1.27
C LEU A 97 9.12 -1.08 0.95
N LEU A 98 8.77 -1.24 -0.33
CA LEU A 98 7.57 -1.96 -0.71
C LEU A 98 7.70 -3.48 -0.47
N LEU A 99 8.87 -4.05 -0.74
CA LEU A 99 9.15 -5.49 -0.51
C LEU A 99 8.95 -5.91 0.94
N ARG A 100 9.36 -5.10 1.91
CA ARG A 100 9.18 -5.43 3.34
C ARG A 100 7.70 -5.49 3.75
N HIS A 101 6.83 -4.74 3.07
CA HIS A 101 5.39 -4.71 3.33
C HIS A 101 4.69 -5.88 2.61
N LEU A 102 5.20 -6.28 1.44
CA LEU A 102 4.71 -7.45 0.72
C LEU A 102 5.08 -8.77 1.40
N ASN A 103 6.27 -8.83 1.99
CA ASN A 103 6.84 -10.04 2.59
C ASN A 103 7.20 -9.82 4.06
N PRO A 104 6.19 -9.66 4.95
CA PRO A 104 6.43 -9.39 6.36
C PRO A 104 7.17 -10.54 7.10
N ASP A 105 7.13 -11.76 6.54
CA ASP A 105 7.75 -12.96 7.15
C ASP A 105 9.22 -13.18 6.77
N THR A 106 9.79 -12.47 5.79
CA THR A 106 11.18 -12.67 5.31
C THR A 106 12.24 -12.01 6.21
N ASN A 107 11.85 -11.51 7.38
CA ASN A 107 12.75 -10.86 8.35
C ASN A 107 12.68 -11.49 9.77
N ARG A 108 12.42 -12.81 9.85
CA ARG A 108 12.60 -13.61 11.07
C ARG A 108 13.79 -14.54 10.94
#